data_AF-A0A0M2PWP3-F1
#
_entry.id   AF-A0A0M2PWP3-F1
#
_cell.length_a   1.000
_cell.length_b   1.000
_cell.length_c   1.000
_cell.angle_alpha   90.00
_cell.angle_beta   90.00
_cell.angle_gamma   90.00
#
_symmetry.space_group_name_H-M   'P 1'
#
loop_
_entity.id
_entity.type
_entity.pdbx_description
1 polymer ?
#
loop_
_entity_poly.entity_id
_entity_poly.type
_entity_poly.pdbx_seq_one_letter_code
_entity_poly.pdbx_strand_id
1 'polypeptide(L)'
;MTFKAFRKLHGTLAPFVLLPLVVTVTTGVTYRIGKDWFGWTRDQVHWLMVIHEGEYWGKTLEPFYVLFNGLGLLWMVVTGAAMAVRNIQRSAWFRAWQASRVTAAVPSPANPDAPDAEDRP
;
A
#
# COMPACT_ATOMS: atom_id res chain seq x y z
N MET A 1 7.39 -4.11 -21.68
CA MET A 1 7.44 -2.75 -21.07
C MET A 1 8.47 -2.73 -19.95
N THR A 2 9.30 -1.69 -19.86
CA THR A 2 10.31 -1.55 -18.79
C THR A 2 9.68 -1.11 -17.47
N PHE A 3 10.23 -1.52 -16.33
CA PHE A 3 9.72 -1.11 -15.01
C PHE A 3 9.67 0.41 -14.78
N LYS A 4 10.59 1.17 -15.40
CA LYS A 4 10.55 2.64 -15.40
C LYS A 4 9.28 3.18 -16.06
N ALA A 5 8.84 2.57 -17.16
CA ALA A 5 7.61 2.95 -17.84
C ALA A 5 6.37 2.63 -17.00
N PHE A 6 6.37 1.49 -16.30
CA PHE A 6 5.29 1.12 -15.36
C PHE A 6 5.17 2.12 -14.20
N ARG A 7 6.29 2.50 -13.57
CA ARG A 7 6.29 3.52 -12.51
C ARG A 7 5.82 4.88 -13.01
N LYS A 8 6.21 5.29 -14.22
CA LYS A 8 5.73 6.53 -14.85
C LYS A 8 4.23 6.47 -15.07
N LEU A 9 3.72 5.38 -15.66
CA LEU A 9 2.29 5.18 -15.90
C LEU A 9 1.49 5.21 -14.59
N HIS A 10 1.97 4.48 -13.57
CA HIS A 10 1.37 4.51 -12.23
C HIS A 10 1.26 5.93 -11.69
N GLY A 11 2.39 6.65 -11.65
CA GLY A 11 2.43 8.01 -11.12
C GLY A 11 1.59 9.01 -11.90
N THR A 12 1.51 8.88 -13.23
CA THR A 12 0.73 9.79 -14.09
C THR A 12 -0.77 9.54 -13.96
N LEU A 13 -1.22 8.29 -13.90
CA LEU A 13 -2.64 7.97 -13.79
C LEU A 13 -3.16 7.95 -12.34
N ALA A 14 -2.28 7.84 -11.35
CA ALA A 14 -2.66 7.82 -9.93
C ALA A 14 -3.58 8.98 -9.51
N PRO A 15 -3.35 10.25 -9.87
CA PRO A 15 -4.25 11.34 -9.48
C PRO A 15 -5.67 11.16 -10.05
N PHE A 16 -5.80 10.67 -11.28
CA PHE A 16 -7.11 10.45 -11.93
C PHE A 16 -7.89 9.30 -11.30
N VAL A 17 -7.18 8.28 -10.82
CA VAL A 17 -7.78 7.14 -10.11
C VAL A 17 -8.09 7.50 -8.65
N LEU A 18 -7.16 8.19 -7.98
CA LEU A 18 -7.28 8.52 -6.56
C LEU A 18 -8.33 9.59 -6.29
N LEU A 19 -8.52 10.57 -7.18
CA LEU A 19 -9.49 11.65 -6.97
C LEU A 19 -10.91 11.10 -6.71
N PRO A 20 -11.52 10.29 -7.59
CA PRO A 20 -12.84 9.73 -7.32
C PRO A 20 -12.84 8.75 -6.13
N LEU A 21 -11.74 8.02 -5.89
CA LEU A 21 -11.63 7.16 -4.71
C LEU A 21 -11.67 7.94 -3.40
N VAL A 22 -10.97 9.08 -3.33
CA VAL A 22 -11.00 9.96 -2.16
C VAL A 22 -12.40 10.50 -1.94
N VAL A 23 -13.08 10.91 -3.01
CA VAL A 23 -14.47 11.38 -2.94
C VAL A 23 -15.37 10.27 -2.38
N THR A 24 -15.34 9.06 -2.97
CA THR A 24 -16.19 7.95 -2.53
C THR A 24 -15.92 7.52 -1.09
N VAL A 25 -14.66 7.39 -0.69
CA VAL A 25 -14.30 7.02 0.69
C VAL A 25 -14.75 8.10 1.67
N THR A 26 -14.49 9.37 1.36
CA THR A 26 -14.86 10.48 2.25
C THR A 26 -16.37 10.56 2.40
N THR A 27 -17.13 10.54 1.31
CA THR A 27 -18.60 10.62 1.38
C THR A 27 -19.20 9.41 2.07
N GLY A 28 -18.69 8.20 1.83
CA GLY A 28 -19.17 6.97 2.48
C GLY A 28 -18.90 6.95 3.98
N VAL A 29 -17.71 7.38 4.40
CA VAL A 29 -17.33 7.48 5.82
C VAL A 29 -18.16 8.57 6.51
N THR A 30 -18.27 9.77 5.92
CA THR A 30 -19.07 10.86 6.48
C THR A 30 -20.55 10.47 6.55
N TYR A 31 -21.10 9.75 5.55
CA TYR A 31 -22.47 9.26 5.58
C TYR A 31 -22.71 8.32 6.78
N ARG A 32 -21.82 7.34 7.00
CA ARG A 32 -21.93 6.41 8.13
C ARG A 32 -21.80 7.11 9.47
N ILE A 33 -20.77 7.96 9.62
CA ILE A 33 -20.57 8.71 10.87
C ILE A 33 -21.78 9.62 11.15
N GLY A 34 -22.27 10.35 10.15
CA GLY A 34 -23.44 11.22 10.27
C GLY A 34 -24.68 10.45 10.75
N LYS A 35 -24.96 9.30 10.15
CA LYS A 35 -26.13 8.49 10.53
C LYS A 35 -25.97 7.78 11.87
N ASP A 36 -24.85 7.11 12.07
CA ASP A 36 -24.68 6.15 13.15
C ASP A 36 -24.24 6.82 14.45
N TRP A 37 -23.47 7.91 14.37
CA TRP A 37 -22.93 8.59 15.55
C TRP A 37 -23.66 9.89 15.86
N PHE A 38 -24.03 10.67 14.84
CA PHE A 38 -24.72 11.95 15.02
C PHE A 38 -26.24 11.85 14.93
N GLY A 39 -26.79 10.68 14.59
CA GLY A 39 -28.22 10.46 14.48
C GLY A 39 -28.90 11.24 13.35
N TRP A 40 -28.15 11.65 12.32
CA TRP A 40 -28.71 12.38 11.18
C TRP A 40 -29.71 11.53 10.39
N THR A 41 -30.79 12.18 9.95
CA THR A 41 -31.82 11.53 9.14
C THR A 41 -31.29 11.25 7.74
N ARG A 42 -31.93 10.30 7.03
CA ARG A 42 -31.52 9.91 5.67
C ARG A 42 -31.48 11.13 4.74
N ASP A 43 -32.45 12.02 4.84
CA ASP A 43 -32.58 13.17 3.95
C ASP A 43 -31.46 14.20 4.14
N GLN A 44 -30.97 14.37 5.37
CA GLN A 44 -29.86 15.28 5.67
C GLN A 44 -28.54 14.83 5.04
N VAL A 45 -28.34 13.52 4.88
CA VAL A 45 -27.08 12.93 4.38
C VAL A 45 -27.20 12.32 2.99
N HIS A 46 -28.39 12.26 2.40
CA HIS A 46 -28.61 11.56 1.14
C HIS A 46 -27.77 12.14 0.00
N TRP A 47 -27.54 13.45 -0.01
CA TRP A 47 -26.67 14.10 -0.99
C TRP A 47 -25.23 13.56 -1.00
N LEU A 48 -24.74 13.01 0.13
CA LEU A 48 -23.44 12.33 0.16
C LEU A 48 -23.44 11.07 -0.70
N MET A 49 -24.55 10.34 -0.74
CA MET A 49 -24.69 9.14 -1.57
C MET A 49 -24.77 9.50 -3.06
N VAL A 50 -25.44 10.60 -3.41
CA VAL A 50 -25.46 11.12 -4.79
C VAL A 50 -24.04 11.41 -5.30
N ILE A 51 -23.19 11.98 -4.44
CA ILE A 51 -21.77 12.21 -4.76
C ILE A 51 -20.97 10.89 -4.71
N HIS A 52 -21.25 10.00 -3.76
CA HIS A 52 -20.58 8.71 -3.57
C HIS A 52 -20.73 7.80 -4.79
N GLU A 53 -21.92 7.72 -5.36
CA GLU A 53 -22.24 6.85 -6.48
C GLU A 53 -22.02 7.54 -7.83
N GLY A 54 -21.83 8.86 -7.83
CA GLY A 54 -21.71 9.63 -9.05
C GLY A 54 -23.05 9.80 -9.78
N GLU A 55 -24.18 9.68 -9.06
CA GLU A 55 -25.53 9.74 -9.61
C GLU A 55 -25.83 11.06 -10.33
N TYR A 56 -25.09 12.13 -10.03
CA TYR A 56 -25.19 13.42 -10.72
C TYR A 56 -24.87 13.38 -12.23
N TRP A 57 -24.20 12.31 -12.72
CA TRP A 57 -23.98 12.06 -14.15
C TRP A 57 -25.13 11.27 -14.81
N GLY A 58 -26.14 10.87 -14.04
CA GLY A 58 -27.26 10.06 -14.48
C GLY A 58 -27.00 8.54 -14.39
N LYS A 59 -28.10 7.78 -14.38
CA LYS A 59 -28.13 6.32 -14.14
C LYS A 59 -27.32 5.50 -15.14
N THR A 60 -27.02 6.04 -16.32
CA THR A 60 -26.23 5.36 -17.35
C THR A 60 -24.73 5.42 -17.05
N LEU A 61 -24.24 6.52 -16.44
CA LEU A 61 -22.82 6.73 -16.16
C LEU A 61 -22.41 6.22 -14.76
N GLU A 62 -23.37 6.09 -13.84
CA GLU A 62 -23.16 5.55 -12.49
C GLU A 62 -22.42 4.20 -12.49
N PRO A 63 -22.81 3.16 -13.27
CA PRO A 63 -22.08 1.89 -13.28
C PRO A 63 -20.64 2.03 -13.78
N PHE A 64 -20.38 2.94 -14.73
CA PHE A 64 -19.03 3.19 -15.22
C PHE A 64 -18.16 3.88 -14.16
N TYR A 65 -18.75 4.79 -13.38
CA TYR A 65 -18.07 5.45 -12.27
C TYR A 65 -17.66 4.43 -11.18
N VAL A 66 -18.58 3.55 -10.78
CA VAL A 66 -18.29 2.49 -9.80
C VAL A 66 -17.26 1.51 -10.35
N LEU A 67 -17.39 1.09 -11.61
CA LEU A 67 -16.44 0.18 -12.26
C LEU A 67 -15.03 0.81 -12.36
N PHE A 68 -14.94 2.09 -12.73
CA PHE A 68 -13.69 2.83 -12.80
C PHE A 68 -13.01 2.90 -11.42
N ASN A 69 -13.76 3.18 -10.36
CA ASN A 69 -13.23 3.18 -8.99
C ASN A 69 -12.71 1.79 -8.59
N GLY A 70 -13.48 0.72 -8.83
CA GLY A 70 -13.08 -0.64 -8.49
C GLY A 70 -11.83 -1.12 -9.25
N LEU A 71 -11.82 -0.96 -10.57
CA LEU A 71 -10.68 -1.34 -11.41
C LEU A 71 -9.45 -0.47 -11.14
N GLY A 72 -9.66 0.83 -10.96
CA GLY A 72 -8.60 1.78 -10.62
C GLY A 72 -7.94 1.45 -9.29
N LEU A 73 -8.73 1.16 -8.26
CA LEU A 73 -8.22 0.73 -6.96
C LEU A 73 -7.42 -0.57 -7.07
N LEU A 74 -7.97 -1.59 -7.73
CA LEU A 74 -7.29 -2.86 -7.92
C LEU A 74 -5.94 -2.67 -8.63
N TRP A 75 -5.93 -1.88 -9.70
CA TRP A 75 -4.73 -1.54 -10.42
C TRP A 75 -3.73 -0.78 -9.52
N MET A 76 -4.15 0.22 -8.76
CA MET A 76 -3.28 0.97 -7.83
C MET A 76 -2.66 0.06 -6.77
N VAL A 77 -3.43 -0.88 -6.20
CA VAL A 77 -2.93 -1.85 -5.21
C VAL A 77 -1.89 -2.79 -5.83
N VAL A 78 -2.22 -3.41 -6.97
CA VAL A 78 -1.30 -4.36 -7.64
C VAL A 78 -0.01 -3.68 -8.05
N THR A 79 -0.11 -2.52 -8.70
CA THR A 79 1.05 -1.78 -9.21
C THR A 79 1.88 -1.16 -8.09
N GLY A 80 1.22 -0.59 -7.08
CA GLY A 80 1.85 -0.05 -5.88
C GLY A 80 2.59 -1.12 -5.09
N ALA A 81 1.95 -2.27 -4.84
CA ALA A 81 2.55 -3.40 -4.13
C ALA A 81 3.76 -3.96 -4.89
N ALA A 82 3.66 -4.16 -6.21
CA ALA A 82 4.78 -4.63 -7.02
C ALA A 82 5.99 -3.69 -6.94
N MET A 83 5.76 -2.37 -6.93
CA MET A 83 6.83 -1.38 -6.76
C MET A 83 7.39 -1.37 -5.34
N ALA A 84 6.54 -1.48 -4.31
CA ALA A 84 6.94 -1.51 -2.91
C ALA A 84 7.82 -2.73 -2.61
N VAL A 85 7.40 -3.93 -3.03
CA VAL A 85 8.17 -5.17 -2.89
C VAL A 85 9.54 -5.03 -3.53
N ARG A 86 9.62 -4.51 -4.76
CA ARG A 86 10.90 -4.32 -5.44
C ARG A 86 11.79 -3.28 -4.75
N ASN A 87 11.20 -2.22 -4.19
CA ASN A 87 11.95 -1.22 -3.44
C ASN A 87 12.52 -1.80 -2.14
N ILE A 88 11.72 -2.60 -1.42
CA ILE A 88 12.13 -3.30 -0.20
C ILE A 88 13.27 -4.29 -0.50
N GLN A 89 13.17 -5.09 -1.55
CA GLN A 89 14.25 -6.02 -1.94
C GLN A 89 15.57 -5.32 -2.28
N ARG A 90 15.52 -4.07 -2.76
CA ARG A 90 16.70 -3.28 -3.14
C ARG A 90 17.30 -2.48 -2.00
N SER A 91 16.57 -2.36 -0.90
CA SER A 91 16.99 -1.59 0.25
C SER A 91 18.22 -2.20 0.94
N ALA A 92 19.13 -1.34 1.40
CA ALA A 92 20.34 -1.78 2.09
C ALA A 92 20.06 -2.46 3.43
N TRP A 93 18.90 -2.18 4.06
CA TRP A 93 18.54 -2.74 5.36
C TRP A 93 18.26 -4.26 5.31
N PHE A 94 17.68 -4.77 4.22
CA PHE A 94 17.50 -6.22 4.02
C PHE A 94 18.85 -6.95 3.83
N ARG A 95 19.78 -6.32 3.10
CA ARG A 95 21.14 -6.85 2.87
C ARG A 95 22.00 -6.79 4.14
N ALA A 96 21.89 -5.70 4.91
CA ALA A 96 22.59 -5.55 6.17
C ALA A 96 22.13 -6.60 7.19
N TRP A 97 20.82 -6.87 7.29
CA TRP A 97 20.28 -7.90 8.19
C TRP A 97 20.75 -9.32 7.83
N GLN A 98 20.89 -9.65 6.54
CA GLN A 98 21.48 -10.91 6.11
C GLN A 98 22.98 -11.00 6.44
N ALA A 99 23.74 -9.92 6.22
CA ALA A 99 25.17 -9.88 6.55
C ALA A 99 25.41 -10.11 8.05
N SER A 100 24.60 -9.50 8.92
CA SER A 100 24.69 -9.69 10.37
C SER A 100 24.46 -11.14 10.81
N ARG A 101 23.58 -11.89 10.12
CA ARG A 101 23.31 -13.29 10.41
C ARG A 101 24.43 -14.23 9.93
N VAL A 102 25.10 -13.88 8.84
CA VAL A 102 26.25 -14.66 8.33
C VAL A 102 27.47 -14.46 9.24
N THR A 103 27.78 -13.23 9.64
CA THR A 103 28.93 -12.96 10.54
C THR A 103 28.75 -13.58 11.92
N ALA A 104 27.52 -13.66 12.44
CA ALA A 104 27.23 -14.36 13.71
C ALA A 104 27.33 -15.89 13.62
N ALA A 105 27.26 -16.47 12.41
CA ALA A 105 27.34 -17.92 12.18
C ALA A 105 28.75 -18.41 11.82
N VAL A 106 29.69 -17.50 11.53
CA VAL A 106 31.10 -17.84 11.31
C VAL A 106 31.77 -17.94 12.67
N PRO A 107 32.17 -19.14 13.14
CA PRO A 107 32.96 -19.25 14.37
C PRO A 107 34.26 -18.46 14.19
N SER A 108 34.63 -17.69 15.21
CA SER A 108 35.90 -16.97 15.26
C SER A 108 37.02 -17.94 14.88
N PRO A 109 38.01 -17.55 14.03
CA PRO A 109 39.20 -18.37 13.86
C PRO A 109 39.75 -18.65 15.25
N ALA A 110 39.94 -19.93 15.56
CA ALA A 110 40.49 -20.36 16.84
C ALA A 110 41.78 -19.57 17.07
N ASN A 111 41.88 -18.92 18.23
CA ASN A 111 43.04 -18.12 18.59
C ASN A 111 44.28 -19.03 18.46
N PRO A 112 45.20 -18.78 17.51
CA PRO A 112 46.38 -19.60 17.35
C PRO A 112 47.31 -19.51 18.57
N ASP A 113 47.11 -18.52 19.44
CA ASP A 113 47.85 -18.30 20.68
C ASP A 113 47.10 -18.83 21.93
N ALA A 114 46.07 -19.66 21.77
CA ALA A 114 45.46 -20.33 22.90
C ALA A 114 46.47 -21.36 23.46
N PRO A 115 46.88 -21.26 24.74
CA PRO A 115 47.83 -22.21 25.31
C PRO A 115 47.24 -23.62 25.22
N ASP A 116 48.00 -24.55 24.65
CA ASP A 116 47.58 -25.93 24.44
C ASP A 116 47.09 -26.49 25.77
N ALA A 117 45.91 -27.10 25.76
CA ALA A 117 45.22 -27.60 26.95
C ALA A 117 45.94 -28.79 27.63
N GLU A 118 47.17 -29.09 27.21
CA GLU A 118 48.00 -30.21 27.62
C GLU A 118 48.80 -29.94 28.90
N ASP A 119 48.82 -28.68 29.39
CA ASP A 119 49.64 -28.27 30.55
C ASP A 119 48.82 -27.97 31.81
N ARG A 120 47.74 -28.73 32.05
CA ARG A 120 46.99 -28.67 33.32
C ARG A 120 47.49 -29.76 34.27
N PRO A 121 47.86 -29.42 35.52
CA PRO A 121 48.46 -30.35 36.49
C PRO A 121 47.49 -31.44 36.97
#